data_AF-A0A1L0BSG0-F1
#
_entry.id   AF-A0A1L0BSG0-F1
#
_cell.length_a   1.000
_cell.length_b   1.000
_cell.length_c   1.000
_cell.angle_alpha   90.00
_cell.angle_beta   90.00
_cell.angle_gamma   90.00
#
_symmetry.space_group_name_H-M   'P 1'
#
loop_
_entity.id
_entity.type
_entity.pdbx_description
1 polymer ?
#
loop_
_entity_poly.entity_id
_entity_poly.type
_entity_poly.pdbx_seq_one_letter_code
_entity_poly.pdbx_strand_id
1 'polypeptide(L)'
;MAFSSNTSKARAKATVNKLFESMLPGTALTSLGKQGASATEKFAREISKKRLSKEEIRKANKAERVKQNKVINKKLESDKKFQKLVKYQVIKSHKSTENLSAEEQKYLKKLIKKNSNAVKRAGGVDDPFVQEEIEDLRKEILELSNEKYKKSKERKLDAKLESFNHRLHKKEYKETDAPGLTPGLAPVGFDESDDE
;
A
#
# COMPACT_ATOMS: atom_id res chain seq x y z
N MET A 1 82.32 5.03 8.50
CA MET A 1 81.09 4.58 9.19
C MET A 1 80.37 5.82 9.73
N ALA A 2 79.44 6.39 8.95
CA ALA A 2 78.67 7.56 9.37
C ALA A 2 77.18 7.18 9.43
N PHE A 3 76.48 7.59 10.50
CA PHE A 3 75.03 7.40 10.59
C PHE A 3 74.34 8.20 9.48
N SER A 4 73.44 7.55 8.73
CA SER A 4 72.71 8.15 7.60
C SER A 4 71.70 9.22 8.00
N SER A 5 71.38 9.36 9.29
CA SER A 5 70.46 10.38 9.79
C SER A 5 70.74 10.77 11.23
N ASN A 6 70.38 12.01 11.59
CA ASN A 6 70.47 12.52 12.96
C ASN A 6 69.60 11.70 13.93
N THR A 7 68.47 11.16 13.45
CA THR A 7 67.60 10.30 14.25
C THR A 7 68.24 8.93 14.53
N SER A 8 68.91 8.34 13.54
CA SER A 8 69.69 7.10 13.72
C SER A 8 70.86 7.31 14.68
N LYS A 9 71.59 8.43 14.54
CA LYS A 9 72.67 8.83 15.45
C LYS A 9 72.18 9.02 16.88
N ALA A 10 71.02 9.66 17.07
CA ALA A 10 70.43 9.88 18.39
C ALA A 10 69.98 8.56 19.04
N ARG A 11 69.38 7.64 18.28
CA ARG A 11 69.00 6.32 18.77
C ARG A 11 70.20 5.48 19.17
N ALA A 12 71.25 5.44 18.34
CA ALA A 12 72.47 4.71 18.64
C ALA A 12 73.19 5.26 19.89
N LYS A 13 73.23 6.58 20.06
CA LYS A 13 73.73 7.21 21.29
C LYS A 13 72.90 6.82 22.52
N ALA A 14 71.57 6.83 22.41
CA ALA A 14 70.68 6.45 23.51
C ALA A 14 70.85 4.98 23.91
N THR A 15 71.01 4.07 22.94
CA THR A 15 71.24 2.64 23.24
C THR A 15 72.59 2.39 23.91
N VAL A 16 73.63 3.10 23.47
CA VAL A 16 74.98 2.99 24.05
C VAL A 16 74.98 3.58 25.47
N ASN A 17 74.34 4.73 25.68
CA ASN A 17 74.21 5.32 27.01
C ASN A 17 73.45 4.38 27.97
N LYS A 18 72.38 3.73 27.51
CA LYS A 18 71.62 2.74 28.30
C LYS A 18 72.45 1.50 28.65
N LEU A 19 73.35 1.08 27.77
CA LEU A 19 74.28 -0.01 28.05
C LEU A 19 75.29 0.40 29.13
N PHE A 20 75.85 1.61 29.03
CA PHE A 20 76.75 2.15 30.03
C PHE A 20 76.07 2.36 31.39
N GLU A 21 74.79 2.76 31.41
CA GLU A 21 73.97 2.80 32.63
C GLU A 21 73.89 1.44 33.34
N SER A 22 73.82 0.34 32.56
CA SER A 22 73.72 -1.01 33.12
C SER A 22 75.04 -1.61 33.59
N MET A 23 76.18 -1.13 33.09
CA MET A 23 77.50 -1.70 33.38
C MET A 23 78.37 -0.84 34.29
N LEU A 24 78.11 0.47 34.36
CA LEU A 24 78.90 1.39 35.17
C LEU A 24 78.02 1.99 36.28
N PRO A 25 78.25 1.63 37.56
CA PRO A 25 77.53 2.23 38.67
C PRO A 25 77.83 3.74 38.74
N GLY A 26 76.77 4.56 38.88
CA GLY A 26 76.88 6.02 39.04
C GLY A 26 76.63 6.87 37.78
N THR A 27 76.33 6.26 36.62
CA THR A 27 76.12 6.98 35.35
C THR A 27 74.67 7.48 35.12
N ALA A 28 73.73 7.15 36.02
CA ALA A 28 72.32 7.49 35.91
C ALA A 28 71.96 8.97 36.17
N LEU A 29 72.94 9.88 36.24
CA LEU A 29 72.74 11.28 36.65
C LEU A 29 72.27 12.23 35.54
N THR A 30 72.13 11.76 34.29
CA THR A 30 71.52 12.60 33.25
C THR A 30 70.07 12.17 33.02
N SER A 31 69.13 12.85 33.67
CA SER A 31 67.71 12.65 33.41
C SER A 31 67.42 12.99 31.94
N LEU A 32 67.28 11.97 31.08
CA LEU A 32 66.71 12.18 29.76
C LEU A 32 65.27 12.70 29.96
N GLY A 33 65.05 13.96 29.62
CA GLY A 33 63.73 14.57 29.64
C GLY A 33 62.72 13.69 28.91
N LYS A 34 61.50 13.59 29.45
CA LYS A 34 60.38 12.78 28.96
C LYS A 34 60.39 12.68 27.43
N GLN A 35 60.87 11.55 26.91
CA GLN A 35 60.77 11.28 25.48
C GLN A 35 59.27 11.13 25.13
N GLY A 36 58.81 11.91 24.15
CA GLY A 36 57.42 11.85 23.70
C GLY A 36 57.08 10.43 23.25
N ALA A 37 55.90 9.94 23.68
CA ALA A 37 55.42 8.60 23.37
C ALA A 37 55.58 8.29 21.87
N SER A 38 56.12 7.10 21.57
CA SER A 38 56.31 6.62 20.20
C SER A 38 54.99 6.62 19.42
N ALA A 39 55.03 6.79 18.10
CA ALA A 39 53.84 6.70 17.25
C ALA A 39 53.06 5.39 17.48
N THR A 40 53.77 4.29 17.69
CA THR A 40 53.18 2.97 18.03
C THR A 40 52.53 2.98 19.40
N GLU A 41 53.11 3.69 20.37
CA GLU A 41 52.58 3.81 21.73
C GLU A 41 51.33 4.70 21.77
N LYS A 42 51.31 5.77 20.96
CA LYS A 42 50.11 6.61 20.75
C LYS A 42 48.99 5.80 20.10
N PHE A 43 49.30 5.00 19.08
CA PHE A 43 48.34 4.10 18.42
C PHE A 43 47.78 3.03 19.38
N ALA A 44 48.64 2.40 20.19
CA ALA A 44 48.19 1.44 21.21
C ALA A 44 47.28 2.09 22.26
N ARG A 45 47.56 3.34 22.66
CA ARG A 45 46.70 4.13 23.56
C ARG A 45 45.37 4.52 22.91
N GLU A 46 45.31 4.76 21.60
CA GLU A 46 44.05 5.03 20.90
C GLU A 46 43.19 3.79 20.72
N ILE A 47 43.80 2.64 20.38
CA ILE A 47 43.09 1.37 20.26
C ILE A 47 42.47 0.94 21.58
N SER A 48 43.22 1.10 22.69
CA SER A 48 42.72 0.76 24.02
C SER A 48 41.58 1.68 24.48
N LYS A 49 41.59 2.96 24.10
CA LYS A 49 40.50 3.92 24.37
C LYS A 49 39.26 3.72 23.49
N LYS A 50 39.40 3.15 22.29
CA LYS A 50 38.31 2.92 21.31
C LYS A 50 37.72 1.51 21.34
N ARG A 51 37.84 0.76 22.43
CA ARG A 51 37.12 -0.51 22.57
C ARG A 51 35.65 -0.22 22.83
N LEU A 52 34.89 -0.06 21.75
CA LEU A 52 33.43 0.02 21.77
C LEU A 52 32.88 -1.17 22.57
N SER A 53 31.89 -0.90 23.40
CA SER A 53 31.20 -1.97 24.13
C SER A 53 30.52 -2.93 23.15
N LYS A 54 30.32 -4.18 23.57
CA LYS A 54 29.60 -5.17 22.75
C LYS A 54 28.20 -4.67 22.33
N GLU A 55 27.57 -3.84 23.14
CA GLU A 55 26.26 -3.26 22.85
C GLU A 55 26.32 -2.18 21.77
N GLU A 56 27.34 -1.32 21.79
CA GLU A 56 27.56 -0.30 20.76
C GLU A 56 27.84 -0.94 19.41
N ILE A 57 28.65 -2.00 19.37
CA ILE A 57 28.91 -2.78 18.16
C ILE A 57 27.61 -3.41 17.62
N ARG A 58 26.77 -3.98 18.50
CA ARG A 58 25.46 -4.52 18.10
C ARG A 58 24.54 -3.44 17.53
N LYS A 59 24.49 -2.25 18.14
CA LYS A 59 23.69 -1.11 17.66
C LYS A 59 24.19 -0.61 16.30
N ALA A 60 25.51 -0.48 16.13
CA ALA A 60 26.13 -0.08 14.87
C ALA A 60 25.83 -1.10 13.74
N ASN A 61 26.03 -2.39 14.00
CA ASN A 61 25.73 -3.45 13.03
C ASN A 61 24.24 -3.52 12.67
N LYS A 62 23.34 -3.29 13.64
CA LYS A 62 21.89 -3.21 13.36
C LYS A 62 21.57 -2.02 12.46
N ALA A 63 22.14 -0.85 12.75
CA ALA A 63 21.94 0.35 11.94
C ALA A 63 22.48 0.16 10.50
N GLU A 64 23.62 -0.48 10.35
CA GLU A 64 24.20 -0.80 9.04
C GLU A 64 23.33 -1.79 8.25
N ARG A 65 22.87 -2.88 8.88
CA ARG A 65 21.94 -3.84 8.26
C ARG A 65 20.67 -3.16 7.78
N VAL A 66 20.10 -2.25 8.57
CA VAL A 66 18.90 -1.50 8.16
C VAL A 66 19.19 -0.62 6.94
N LYS A 67 20.36 0.04 6.88
CA LYS A 67 20.77 0.83 5.71
C LYS A 67 20.95 -0.05 4.47
N GLN A 68 21.62 -1.18 4.60
CA GLN A 68 21.80 -2.14 3.51
C GLN A 68 20.45 -2.68 3.00
N ASN A 69 19.57 -3.09 3.92
CA ASN A 69 18.22 -3.56 3.56
C ASN A 69 17.39 -2.48 2.87
N LYS A 70 17.50 -1.20 3.28
CA LYS A 70 16.84 -0.09 2.58
C LYS A 70 17.33 0.04 1.14
N VAL A 71 18.63 -0.10 0.89
CA VAL A 71 19.20 -0.04 -0.47
C VAL A 71 18.73 -1.23 -1.30
N ILE A 72 18.74 -2.44 -0.72
CA ILE A 72 18.26 -3.66 -1.38
C ILE A 72 16.77 -3.51 -1.73
N ASN A 73 15.93 -3.07 -0.79
CA ASN A 73 14.49 -2.89 -1.02
C ASN A 73 14.22 -1.86 -2.12
N LYS A 74 14.96 -0.75 -2.16
CA LYS A 74 14.85 0.24 -3.24
C LYS A 74 15.17 -0.37 -4.61
N LYS A 75 16.22 -1.20 -4.70
CA LYS A 75 16.57 -1.92 -5.94
C LYS A 75 15.49 -2.93 -6.31
N LEU A 76 15.00 -3.72 -5.35
CA LEU A 76 13.90 -4.67 -5.59
C LEU A 76 12.62 -3.97 -6.06
N GLU A 77 12.32 -2.79 -5.56
CA GLU A 77 11.19 -1.98 -6.02
C GLU A 77 11.39 -1.44 -7.44
N SER A 78 12.59 -0.96 -7.79
CA SER A 78 12.89 -0.54 -9.16
C SER A 78 12.80 -1.70 -10.14
N ASP A 79 13.32 -2.87 -9.75
CA ASP A 79 13.30 -4.07 -10.58
C ASP A 79 11.86 -4.57 -10.80
N LYS A 80 11.02 -4.55 -9.76
CA LYS A 80 9.58 -4.85 -9.87
C LYS A 80 8.87 -3.91 -10.84
N LYS A 81 9.18 -2.61 -10.79
CA LYS A 81 8.61 -1.61 -11.71
C LYS A 81 9.08 -1.88 -13.15
N PHE A 82 10.37 -2.17 -13.33
CA PHE A 82 10.95 -2.49 -14.62
C PHE A 82 10.32 -3.76 -15.22
N GLN A 83 10.25 -4.86 -14.47
CA GLN A 83 9.59 -6.10 -14.91
C GLN A 83 8.13 -5.87 -15.29
N LYS A 84 7.41 -5.02 -14.56
CA LYS A 84 6.03 -4.65 -14.90
C LYS A 84 5.95 -3.88 -16.23
N LEU A 85 6.90 -2.99 -16.50
CA LEU A 85 6.98 -2.25 -17.76
C LEU A 85 7.29 -3.18 -18.93
N VAL A 86 8.26 -4.09 -18.77
CA VAL A 86 8.58 -5.11 -19.77
C VAL A 86 7.36 -5.98 -20.07
N LYS A 87 6.71 -6.49 -19.01
CA LYS A 87 5.48 -7.29 -19.16
C LYS A 87 4.37 -6.52 -19.87
N TYR A 88 4.22 -5.22 -19.59
CA TYR A 88 3.26 -4.37 -20.28
C TYR A 88 3.59 -4.21 -21.76
N GLN A 89 4.86 -3.97 -22.11
CA GLN A 89 5.28 -3.81 -23.50
C GLN A 89 5.05 -5.09 -24.31
N VAL A 90 5.41 -6.26 -23.76
CA VAL A 90 5.19 -7.57 -24.39
C VAL A 90 3.71 -7.84 -24.63
N ILE A 91 2.87 -7.65 -23.60
CA ILE A 91 1.42 -7.82 -23.76
C ILE A 91 0.84 -6.82 -24.76
N LYS A 92 1.35 -5.58 -24.77
CA LYS A 92 0.91 -4.55 -25.72
C LYS A 92 1.25 -4.94 -27.16
N SER A 93 2.44 -5.48 -27.42
CA SER A 93 2.81 -5.97 -28.76
C SER A 93 1.96 -7.16 -29.18
N HIS A 94 1.75 -8.15 -28.31
CA HIS A 94 0.91 -9.32 -28.60
C HIS A 94 -0.56 -8.96 -28.80
N LYS A 95 -1.05 -7.93 -28.10
CA LYS A 95 -2.40 -7.42 -28.31
C LYS A 95 -2.58 -6.76 -29.67
N SER A 96 -1.57 -6.02 -30.15
CA SER A 96 -1.62 -5.40 -31.48
C SER A 96 -1.61 -6.44 -32.61
N THR A 97 -1.02 -7.61 -32.39
CA THR A 97 -0.92 -8.70 -33.37
C THR A 97 -1.97 -9.80 -33.18
N GLU A 98 -2.95 -9.58 -32.29
CA GLU A 98 -4.01 -10.53 -31.87
C GLU A 98 -3.53 -11.89 -31.32
N ASN A 99 -2.23 -12.08 -31.14
CA ASN A 99 -1.62 -13.32 -30.65
C ASN A 99 -1.38 -13.28 -29.13
N LEU A 100 -2.44 -13.22 -28.33
CA LEU A 100 -2.30 -13.29 -26.87
C LEU A 100 -2.14 -14.73 -26.37
N SER A 101 -1.14 -14.96 -25.53
CA SER A 101 -0.98 -16.22 -24.81
C SER A 101 -2.06 -16.40 -23.73
N ALA A 102 -2.45 -17.65 -23.45
CA ALA A 102 -3.46 -17.97 -22.42
C ALA A 102 -3.09 -17.40 -21.03
N GLU A 103 -1.79 -17.34 -20.70
CA GLU A 103 -1.32 -16.75 -19.45
C GLU A 103 -1.52 -15.24 -19.39
N GLU A 104 -1.34 -14.56 -20.53
CA GLU A 104 -1.52 -13.11 -20.67
C GLU A 104 -3.00 -12.76 -20.57
N GLN A 105 -3.87 -13.54 -21.20
CA GLN A 105 -5.32 -13.40 -21.08
C GLN A 105 -5.79 -13.58 -19.64
N LYS A 106 -5.30 -14.61 -18.94
CA LYS A 106 -5.60 -14.84 -17.52
C LYS A 106 -5.13 -13.67 -16.64
N TYR A 107 -3.94 -13.14 -16.93
CA TYR A 107 -3.39 -11.97 -16.23
C TYR A 107 -4.24 -10.71 -16.48
N LEU A 108 -4.65 -10.45 -17.73
CA LEU A 108 -5.52 -9.33 -18.08
C LEU A 108 -6.89 -9.45 -17.43
N LYS A 109 -7.52 -10.63 -17.44
CA LYS A 109 -8.81 -10.87 -16.75
C LYS A 109 -8.71 -10.56 -15.25
N LYS A 110 -7.61 -10.97 -14.61
CA LYS A 110 -7.33 -10.65 -13.21
C LYS A 110 -7.16 -9.14 -12.99
N LEU A 111 -6.48 -8.45 -13.91
CA LEU A 111 -6.27 -7.00 -13.83
C LEU A 111 -7.59 -6.23 -14.02
N ILE A 112 -8.41 -6.63 -14.98
CA ILE A 112 -9.76 -6.07 -15.22
C ILE A 112 -10.61 -6.21 -13.97
N LYS A 113 -10.67 -7.41 -13.37
CA LYS A 113 -11.45 -7.63 -12.13
C LYS A 113 -10.98 -6.75 -10.97
N LYS A 114 -9.67 -6.56 -10.81
CA LYS A 114 -9.13 -5.69 -9.75
C LYS A 114 -9.47 -4.22 -10.00
N ASN A 115 -9.27 -3.74 -11.22
CA ASN A 115 -9.49 -2.35 -11.57
C ASN A 115 -10.99 -2.01 -11.58
N SER A 116 -11.84 -2.87 -12.10
CA SER A 116 -13.29 -2.67 -12.08
C SER A 116 -13.83 -2.59 -10.64
N ASN A 117 -13.35 -3.46 -9.75
CA ASN A 117 -13.71 -3.40 -8.33
C ASN A 117 -13.18 -2.13 -7.66
N ALA A 118 -11.97 -1.67 -8.00
CA ALA A 118 -11.43 -0.42 -7.46
C ALA A 118 -12.25 0.81 -7.91
N VAL A 119 -12.64 0.86 -9.19
CA VAL A 119 -13.51 1.92 -9.72
C VAL A 119 -14.89 1.88 -9.07
N LYS A 120 -15.48 0.69 -8.95
CA LYS A 120 -16.78 0.51 -8.28
C LYS A 120 -16.76 0.99 -6.83
N ARG A 121 -15.70 0.70 -6.07
CA ARG A 121 -15.56 1.19 -4.69
C ARG A 121 -15.30 2.70 -4.61
N ALA A 122 -14.57 3.25 -5.56
CA ALA A 122 -14.26 4.69 -5.55
C ALA A 122 -15.47 5.55 -5.94
N GLY A 123 -16.36 5.04 -6.79
CA GLY A 123 -17.54 5.77 -7.28
C GLY A 123 -18.89 5.28 -6.74
N GLY A 124 -18.92 4.15 -6.03
CA GLY A 124 -20.11 3.57 -5.44
C GLY A 124 -20.23 3.93 -3.97
N VAL A 125 -21.48 3.99 -3.49
CA VAL A 125 -21.76 4.01 -2.05
C VAL A 125 -21.79 2.57 -1.58
N ASP A 126 -20.93 2.22 -0.62
CA ASP A 126 -20.80 0.84 -0.13
C ASP A 126 -21.99 0.40 0.75
N ASP A 127 -22.80 1.35 1.24
CA ASP A 127 -24.02 1.08 2.02
C ASP A 127 -25.25 0.89 1.10
N PRO A 128 -25.84 -0.31 1.05
CA PRO A 128 -27.01 -0.59 0.21
C PRO A 128 -28.22 0.32 0.51
N PHE A 129 -28.44 0.70 1.77
CA PHE A 129 -29.60 1.51 2.16
C PHE A 129 -29.44 2.95 1.69
N VAL A 130 -28.24 3.51 1.83
CA VAL A 130 -27.93 4.86 1.33
C VAL A 130 -27.93 4.88 -0.20
N GLN A 131 -27.51 3.79 -0.85
CA GLN A 131 -27.57 3.69 -2.30
C GLN A 131 -29.03 3.71 -2.82
N GLU A 132 -29.94 3.00 -2.14
CA GLU A 132 -31.38 3.03 -2.45
C GLU A 132 -31.98 4.43 -2.28
N GLU A 133 -31.68 5.11 -1.16
CA GLU A 133 -32.13 6.48 -0.90
C GLU A 133 -31.60 7.47 -1.97
N ILE A 134 -30.32 7.35 -2.36
CA ILE A 134 -29.75 8.17 -3.44
C ILE A 134 -30.43 7.89 -4.77
N GLU A 135 -30.77 6.63 -5.06
CA GLU A 135 -31.48 6.27 -6.27
C GLU A 135 -32.91 6.83 -6.30
N ASP A 136 -33.60 6.83 -5.16
CA ASP A 136 -34.93 7.40 -5.04
C ASP A 136 -34.93 8.93 -5.14
N LEU A 137 -33.98 9.61 -4.49
CA LEU A 137 -33.76 11.05 -4.67
C LEU A 137 -33.42 11.39 -6.13
N ARG A 138 -32.61 10.58 -6.82
CA ARG A 138 -32.34 10.76 -8.25
C ARG A 138 -33.60 10.63 -9.10
N LYS A 139 -34.47 9.66 -8.80
CA LYS A 139 -35.77 9.50 -9.48
C LYS A 139 -36.66 10.70 -9.22
N GLU A 140 -36.75 11.17 -7.98
CA GLU A 140 -37.55 12.34 -7.61
C GLU A 140 -37.04 13.61 -8.32
N ILE A 141 -35.73 13.87 -8.33
CA ILE A 141 -35.14 14.99 -9.06
C ILE A 141 -35.45 14.90 -10.55
N LEU A 142 -35.36 13.70 -11.16
CA LEU A 142 -35.71 13.51 -12.56
C LEU A 142 -37.21 13.74 -12.83
N GLU A 143 -38.09 13.33 -11.92
CA GLU A 143 -39.52 13.59 -11.98
C GLU A 143 -39.83 15.09 -11.90
N LEU A 144 -39.07 15.83 -11.09
CA LEU A 144 -39.19 17.28 -10.95
C LEU A 144 -38.57 18.05 -12.12
N SER A 145 -37.43 17.60 -12.65
CA SER A 145 -36.68 18.32 -13.69
C SER A 145 -37.21 18.09 -15.11
N ASN A 146 -37.89 16.97 -15.37
CA ASN A 146 -38.33 16.60 -16.71
C ASN A 146 -39.86 16.45 -16.78
N GLU A 147 -40.54 17.46 -17.33
CA GLU A 147 -41.97 17.35 -17.66
C GLU A 147 -42.29 16.17 -18.59
N LYS A 148 -41.35 15.82 -19.47
CA LYS A 148 -41.48 14.65 -20.37
C LYS A 148 -41.57 13.34 -19.59
N TYR A 149 -40.96 13.25 -18.42
CA TYR A 149 -40.99 12.07 -17.56
C TYR A 149 -42.38 11.90 -16.93
N LYS A 150 -42.97 12.98 -16.41
CA LYS A 150 -44.36 13.01 -15.92
C LYS A 150 -45.36 12.54 -16.99
N LYS A 151 -45.28 13.13 -18.19
CA LYS A 151 -46.13 12.73 -19.34
C LYS A 151 -45.90 11.30 -19.82
N SER A 152 -44.76 10.68 -19.54
CA SER A 152 -44.46 9.29 -19.89
C SER A 152 -45.05 8.31 -18.86
N LYS A 153 -44.97 8.66 -17.58
CA LYS A 153 -45.55 7.88 -16.47
C LYS A 153 -47.08 7.84 -16.56
N GLU A 154 -47.69 8.99 -16.81
CA GLU A 154 -49.15 9.13 -17.01
C GLU A 154 -49.64 8.26 -18.17
N ARG A 155 -49.03 8.38 -19.35
CA ARG A 155 -49.35 7.52 -20.51
C ARG A 155 -49.22 6.02 -20.24
N LYS A 156 -48.27 5.61 -19.40
CA LYS A 156 -48.12 4.19 -19.01
C LYS A 156 -49.22 3.75 -18.05
N LEU A 157 -49.65 4.61 -17.13
CA LEU A 157 -50.78 4.33 -16.23
C LEU A 157 -52.08 4.26 -17.03
N ASP A 158 -52.31 5.21 -17.94
CA ASP A 158 -53.49 5.22 -18.79
C ASP A 158 -53.55 3.97 -19.66
N ALA A 159 -52.45 3.60 -20.32
CA ALA A 159 -52.39 2.36 -21.10
C ALA A 159 -52.63 1.11 -20.23
N LYS A 160 -52.18 1.10 -18.98
CA LYS A 160 -52.43 -0.01 -18.05
C LYS A 160 -53.91 -0.05 -17.64
N LEU A 161 -54.51 1.10 -17.37
CA LEU A 161 -55.92 1.25 -17.02
C LEU A 161 -56.83 0.86 -18.19
N GLU A 162 -56.52 1.31 -19.41
CA GLU A 162 -57.20 0.89 -20.64
C GLU A 162 -57.07 -0.62 -20.86
N SER A 163 -55.87 -1.19 -20.67
CA SER A 163 -55.68 -2.65 -20.79
C SER A 163 -56.45 -3.45 -19.73
N PHE A 164 -56.67 -2.87 -18.55
CA PHE A 164 -57.42 -3.46 -17.46
C PHE A 164 -58.93 -3.37 -17.73
N ASN A 165 -59.42 -2.18 -18.11
CA ASN A 165 -60.81 -1.95 -18.50
C ASN A 165 -61.18 -2.79 -19.72
N HIS A 166 -60.31 -2.92 -20.70
CA HIS A 166 -60.54 -3.80 -21.85
C HIS A 166 -60.63 -5.28 -21.44
N ARG A 167 -59.83 -5.74 -20.47
CA ARG A 167 -59.93 -7.10 -19.90
C ARG A 167 -61.24 -7.31 -19.12
N LEU A 168 -61.69 -6.30 -18.38
CA LEU A 168 -62.99 -6.28 -17.70
C LEU A 168 -64.15 -6.35 -18.71
N HIS A 169 -64.15 -5.50 -19.74
CA HIS A 169 -65.19 -5.44 -20.75
C HIS A 169 -65.28 -6.71 -21.62
N LYS A 170 -64.15 -7.39 -21.86
CA LYS A 170 -64.12 -8.68 -22.56
C LYS A 170 -64.56 -9.88 -21.72
N LYS A 171 -64.91 -9.69 -20.43
CA LYS A 171 -65.21 -10.79 -19.49
C LYS A 171 -64.10 -11.86 -19.43
N GLU A 172 -62.87 -11.48 -19.74
CA GLU A 172 -61.68 -12.34 -19.59
C GLU A 172 -61.19 -12.37 -18.14
N TYR A 173 -61.80 -11.54 -17.27
CA TYR A 173 -61.59 -11.56 -15.83
C TYR A 173 -62.14 -12.86 -15.23
N LYS A 174 -61.24 -13.74 -14.79
CA LYS A 174 -61.61 -14.92 -14.01
C LYS A 174 -61.62 -14.52 -12.53
N GLU A 175 -62.50 -15.12 -11.73
CA GLU A 175 -62.52 -14.95 -10.25
C GLU A 175 -61.16 -15.25 -9.58
N THR A 176 -60.25 -15.91 -10.30
CA THR A 176 -58.88 -16.20 -9.88
C THR A 176 -57.90 -15.02 -10.01
N ASP A 177 -58.29 -13.89 -10.62
CA ASP A 177 -57.39 -12.75 -10.87
C ASP A 177 -57.33 -11.76 -9.69
N ALA A 178 -58.19 -11.93 -8.68
CA ALA A 178 -58.05 -11.35 -7.34
C ALA A 178 -58.11 -12.45 -6.27
N PRO A 179 -57.18 -13.43 -6.29
CA PRO A 179 -57.23 -14.56 -5.38
C PRO A 179 -56.93 -14.04 -3.97
N GLY A 180 -57.95 -14.01 -3.11
CA GLY A 180 -57.82 -13.59 -1.71
C GLY A 180 -58.44 -12.25 -1.34
N LEU A 181 -59.07 -11.52 -2.28
CA LEU A 181 -59.80 -10.29 -1.92
C LEU A 181 -61.17 -10.57 -1.26
N THR A 182 -61.59 -11.83 -1.13
CA THR A 182 -62.23 -12.42 0.08
C THR A 182 -62.95 -13.76 -0.17
N PRO A 183 -62.30 -14.93 0.01
CA PRO A 183 -62.99 -16.21 0.07
C PRO A 183 -63.64 -16.44 1.46
N GLY A 184 -64.31 -15.41 2.01
CA GLY A 184 -64.85 -15.44 3.38
C GLY A 184 -65.47 -14.15 3.92
N LEU A 185 -65.69 -13.11 3.08
CA LEU A 185 -66.49 -11.97 3.49
C LEU A 185 -67.97 -12.36 3.34
N ALA A 186 -68.72 -12.34 4.43
CA ALA A 186 -70.16 -12.58 4.38
C ALA A 186 -70.84 -11.50 3.54
N PRO A 187 -71.86 -11.83 2.72
CA PRO A 187 -72.65 -10.82 2.05
C PRO A 187 -73.33 -9.96 3.13
N VAL A 188 -72.91 -8.70 3.23
CA VAL A 188 -73.60 -7.70 4.03
C VAL A 188 -74.92 -7.44 3.31
N GLY A 189 -76.02 -7.87 3.91
CA GLY A 189 -77.37 -7.64 3.37
C GLY A 189 -77.65 -6.14 3.32
N PHE A 190 -78.15 -5.65 2.20
CA PHE A 190 -78.54 -4.25 1.97
C PHE A 190 -79.88 -3.88 2.64
N ASP A 191 -80.27 -4.57 3.70
CA ASP A 191 -81.47 -4.27 4.49
C ASP A 191 -81.07 -4.05 5.96
N GLU A 192 -80.32 -2.98 6.20
CA GLU A 192 -80.44 -2.19 7.42
C GLU A 192 -80.46 -0.74 6.96
N SER A 193 -81.70 -0.25 6.88
CA SER A 193 -82.08 1.15 6.77
C SER A 193 -81.31 2.00 7.78
N ASP A 194 -80.45 2.89 7.29
CA ASP A 194 -80.04 4.11 8.00
C ASP A 194 -81.25 5.06 8.10
N ASP A 195 -82.20 4.71 8.98
CA ASP A 195 -83.18 5.61 9.56
C ASP A 195 -83.02 5.53 11.11
N GLU A 196 -81.91 6.07 11.62
CA GLU A 196 -81.75 6.90 12.86
C GLU A 196 -80.27 7.13 13.21
#